data_AF-A0A1R3H0L8-F1
#
_entry.id   AF-A0A1R3H0L8-F1
#
_cell.length_a   1.000
_cell.length_b   1.000
_cell.length_c   1.000
_cell.angle_alpha   90.00
_cell.angle_beta   90.00
_cell.angle_gamma   90.00
#
_symmetry.space_group_name_H-M   'P 1'
#
loop_
_entity.id
_entity.type
_entity.pdbx_description
1 polymer ?
#
loop_
_entity_poly.entity_id
_entity_poly.type
_entity_poly.pdbx_seq_one_letter_code
_entity_poly.pdbx_strand_id
1 'polypeptide(L)'
;MALKNLFSATLLMLLGLSFEASVLGSDGDYNNPNPNSNLQKPDVEKERLLSKLIGVQGIIYCRAGNKITPLEGAVARITCEGVDEYGYETESLSILSCATDAKGYFIATLSPHEVKHSKINRRFKQCKAFLEASPSDDCDFPTDVNKGISGAPIASHRLLPDKNMKLFTVGPFFFIPQQDTNSVSPDGY
;
A
#
# COMPACT_ATOMS: atom_id res chain seq x y z
N MET A 1 -2.49 -22.58 59.06
CA MET A 1 -2.79 -24.02 59.20
C MET A 1 -2.32 -24.71 57.93
N ALA A 2 -1.37 -25.61 58.07
CA ALA A 2 -0.87 -26.49 57.01
C ALA A 2 -1.75 -27.75 56.95
N LEU A 3 -1.96 -28.33 55.76
CA LEU A 3 -2.06 -29.78 55.53
C LEU A 3 -2.19 -30.03 54.02
N LYS A 4 -1.11 -30.42 53.33
CA LYS A 4 -0.59 -31.79 53.09
C LYS A 4 -1.13 -32.41 51.79
N ASN A 5 -0.18 -32.66 50.90
CA ASN A 5 -0.26 -33.59 49.79
C ASN A 5 -0.66 -34.99 50.28
N LEU A 6 -1.48 -35.71 49.50
CA LEU A 6 -1.49 -37.17 49.49
C LEU A 6 -1.60 -37.68 48.05
N PHE A 7 -0.62 -38.50 47.67
CA PHE A 7 -0.59 -39.34 46.48
C PHE A 7 -1.65 -40.45 46.60
N SER A 8 -2.32 -40.77 45.50
CA SER A 8 -2.84 -42.12 45.28
C SER A 8 -2.80 -42.45 43.79
N ALA A 9 -1.99 -43.45 43.47
CA ALA A 9 -1.88 -44.02 42.15
C ALA A 9 -2.95 -45.10 41.98
N THR A 10 -3.78 -44.99 40.95
CA THR A 10 -4.50 -46.14 40.38
C THR A 10 -4.41 -46.09 38.87
N LEU A 11 -3.45 -46.86 38.38
CA LEU A 11 -3.33 -47.34 37.01
C LEU A 11 -4.46 -48.36 36.75
N LEU A 12 -5.27 -48.16 35.71
CA LEU A 12 -6.01 -49.24 35.05
C LEU A 12 -6.26 -48.88 33.58
N MET A 13 -5.85 -49.83 32.76
CA MET A 13 -5.61 -49.82 31.32
C MET A 13 -6.88 -49.98 30.45
N LEU A 14 -6.72 -49.57 29.19
CA LEU A 14 -7.39 -50.04 27.95
C LEU A 14 -8.79 -49.49 27.62
N LEU A 15 -8.87 -48.80 26.48
CA LEU A 15 -9.46 -49.35 25.25
C LEU A 15 -8.99 -48.54 24.05
N GLY A 16 -8.31 -49.22 23.11
CA GLY A 16 -7.82 -48.65 21.88
C GLY A 16 -8.94 -48.35 20.91
N LEU A 17 -8.83 -47.21 20.23
CA LEU A 17 -9.50 -46.95 18.96
C LEU A 17 -8.40 -46.70 17.93
N SER A 18 -8.07 -47.75 17.19
CA SER A 18 -7.28 -47.69 15.97
C SER A 18 -8.09 -46.98 14.89
N PHE A 19 -7.75 -45.72 14.60
CA PHE A 19 -8.11 -45.09 13.34
C PHE A 19 -7.03 -45.40 12.31
N GLU A 20 -7.32 -46.37 11.45
CA GLU A 20 -6.63 -46.58 10.18
C GLU A 20 -6.98 -45.39 9.27
N ALA A 21 -6.01 -44.51 9.02
CA ALA A 21 -6.04 -43.62 7.87
C ALA A 21 -4.98 -44.12 6.90
N SER A 22 -5.45 -44.70 5.80
CA SER A 22 -4.68 -45.24 4.69
C SER A 22 -3.80 -44.16 4.06
N VAL A 23 -2.48 -44.31 4.22
CA VAL A 23 -1.48 -43.62 3.41
C VAL A 23 -1.28 -44.46 2.14
N LEU A 24 -1.80 -43.99 1.01
CA LEU A 24 -1.32 -44.47 -0.29
C LEU A 24 0.07 -43.87 -0.50
N GLY A 25 1.09 -44.67 -0.19
CA GLY A 25 2.43 -44.47 -0.72
C GLY A 25 2.41 -44.72 -2.22
N SER A 26 2.82 -43.72 -2.99
CA SER A 26 3.30 -43.94 -4.35
C SER A 26 4.75 -43.50 -4.39
N ASP A 27 5.62 -44.49 -4.45
CA ASP A 27 7.02 -44.31 -4.85
C ASP A 27 7.05 -43.72 -6.26
N GLY A 28 7.82 -42.65 -6.41
CA GLY A 28 8.08 -41.97 -7.66
C GLY A 28 9.41 -41.25 -7.58
N ASP A 29 10.50 -42.02 -7.60
CA ASP A 29 11.84 -41.53 -7.89
C ASP A 29 11.92 -41.18 -9.39
N TYR A 30 12.09 -39.90 -9.69
CA TYR A 30 12.77 -39.45 -10.91
C TYR A 30 13.50 -38.14 -10.62
N ASN A 31 14.78 -38.29 -10.30
CA ASN A 31 15.77 -37.25 -10.46
C ASN A 31 15.81 -36.74 -11.93
N ASN A 32 15.44 -35.48 -12.15
CA ASN A 32 15.89 -34.71 -13.32
C ASN A 32 15.96 -33.20 -12.98
N PRO A 33 17.15 -32.58 -12.92
CA PRO A 33 17.28 -31.14 -12.81
C PRO A 33 17.13 -30.50 -14.20
N ASN A 34 15.94 -29.98 -14.52
CA ASN A 34 15.77 -29.10 -15.67
C ASN A 34 16.07 -27.64 -15.24
N PRO A 35 17.01 -26.92 -15.89
CA PRO A 35 17.46 -25.63 -15.44
C PRO A 35 16.50 -24.52 -15.89
N ASN A 36 16.56 -23.41 -15.17
CA ASN A 36 16.03 -22.10 -15.56
C ASN A 36 14.57 -21.80 -15.16
N SER A 37 14.34 -21.67 -13.85
CA SER A 37 13.44 -20.63 -13.34
C SER A 37 14.29 -19.56 -12.66
N ASN A 38 14.87 -18.65 -13.45
CA ASN A 38 15.28 -17.35 -12.94
C ASN A 38 14.03 -16.52 -12.60
N LEU A 39 13.31 -16.92 -11.56
CA LEU A 39 12.50 -16.01 -10.79
C LEU A 39 13.34 -15.64 -9.57
N GLN A 40 14.26 -14.70 -9.79
CA GLN A 40 15.07 -14.15 -8.72
C GLN A 40 14.12 -13.50 -7.72
N LYS A 41 13.89 -14.19 -6.60
CA LYS A 41 13.22 -13.63 -5.43
C LYS A 41 13.93 -12.31 -5.10
N PRO A 42 13.23 -11.16 -5.04
CA PRO A 42 13.88 -9.90 -4.68
C PRO A 42 14.59 -10.10 -3.35
N ASP A 43 15.88 -9.74 -3.32
CA ASP A 43 16.68 -9.77 -2.10
C ASP A 43 16.08 -8.73 -1.13
N VAL A 44 15.25 -9.23 -0.23
CA VAL A 44 14.50 -8.45 0.76
C VAL A 44 15.45 -7.60 1.61
N GLU A 45 16.69 -8.04 1.84
CA GLU A 45 17.68 -7.29 2.61
C GLU A 45 18.26 -6.14 1.79
N LYS A 46 18.55 -6.37 0.50
CA LYS A 46 18.91 -5.31 -0.43
C LYS A 46 17.79 -4.26 -0.57
N GLU A 47 16.52 -4.66 -0.61
CA GLU A 47 15.40 -3.71 -0.58
C GLU A 47 15.33 -2.89 0.71
N ARG A 48 15.59 -3.52 1.85
CA ARG A 48 15.55 -2.91 3.19
C ARG A 48 16.70 -1.92 3.41
N LEU A 49 17.87 -2.21 2.83
CA LEU A 49 19.05 -1.36 2.88
C LEU A 49 18.99 -0.20 1.88
N LEU A 50 18.37 -0.40 0.71
CA LEU A 50 18.31 0.60 -0.36
C LEU A 50 17.19 1.63 -0.19
N SER A 51 16.15 1.38 0.60
CA SER A 51 14.94 2.21 0.57
C SER A 51 14.82 3.09 1.81
N LYS A 52 15.48 4.26 1.79
CA LYS A 52 15.26 5.29 2.81
C LYS A 52 14.06 6.17 2.44
N LEU A 53 13.87 6.46 1.16
CA LEU A 53 12.80 7.35 0.70
C LEU A 53 11.63 6.57 0.12
N ILE A 54 10.41 7.02 0.40
CA ILE A 54 9.20 6.60 -0.29
C ILE A 54 8.77 7.76 -1.18
N GLY A 55 8.71 7.55 -2.49
CA GLY A 55 8.17 8.51 -3.45
C GLY A 55 6.81 8.04 -3.94
N VAL A 56 5.85 8.94 -4.05
CA VAL A 56 4.55 8.70 -4.69
C VAL A 56 4.41 9.70 -5.82
N GLN A 57 4.17 9.21 -7.04
CA GLN A 57 4.03 10.05 -8.22
C GLN A 57 2.72 9.80 -8.97
N GLY A 58 2.32 10.79 -9.75
CA GLY A 58 1.16 10.71 -10.64
C GLY A 58 1.09 11.92 -11.55
N ILE A 59 -0.02 12.03 -12.28
CA ILE A 59 -0.34 13.17 -13.15
C ILE A 59 -1.72 13.69 -12.79
N ILE A 60 -1.88 15.01 -12.77
CA ILE A 60 -3.17 15.68 -12.60
C ILE A 60 -3.53 16.39 -13.89
N TYR A 61 -4.76 16.15 -14.36
CA TYR A 61 -5.33 16.80 -15.53
C TYR A 61 -6.52 17.66 -15.15
N CYS A 62 -6.79 18.66 -15.98
CA CYS A 62 -8.09 19.27 -16.13
C CYS A 62 -8.82 18.58 -17.29
N ARG A 63 -10.07 18.14 -17.06
CA ARG A 63 -10.96 17.63 -18.10
C ARG A 63 -12.14 18.58 -18.27
N ALA A 64 -12.20 19.27 -19.41
CA ALA A 64 -13.31 20.14 -19.80
C ALA A 64 -14.03 19.52 -21.00
N GLY A 65 -15.22 18.95 -20.79
CA GLY A 65 -15.88 18.08 -21.76
C GLY A 65 -14.95 16.94 -22.25
N ASN A 66 -14.69 16.90 -23.55
CA ASN A 66 -13.81 15.89 -24.18
C ASN A 66 -12.32 16.29 -24.17
N LYS A 67 -11.98 17.50 -23.72
CA LYS A 67 -10.61 18.02 -23.73
C LYS A 67 -9.93 17.67 -22.41
N ILE A 68 -8.77 17.00 -22.49
CA ILE A 68 -7.92 16.67 -21.33
C ILE A 68 -6.61 17.45 -21.49
N THR A 69 -6.29 18.29 -20.50
CA THR A 69 -5.05 19.09 -20.49
C THR A 69 -4.31 18.91 -19.17
N PRO A 70 -2.97 18.80 -19.17
CA PRO A 70 -2.21 18.78 -17.93
C PRO A 70 -2.51 20.02 -17.09
N LEU A 71 -2.66 19.83 -15.78
CA LEU A 71 -2.95 20.93 -14.87
C LEU A 71 -1.68 21.22 -14.07
N GLU A 72 -0.93 22.22 -14.51
CA GLU A 72 0.23 22.77 -13.80
C GLU A 72 -0.22 23.52 -12.55
N GLY A 73 0.50 23.37 -11.44
CA GLY A 73 0.19 24.03 -10.17
C GLY A 73 -0.74 23.26 -9.22
N ALA A 74 -1.31 22.14 -9.65
CA ALA A 74 -2.18 21.30 -8.84
C ALA A 74 -1.42 20.51 -7.77
N VAL A 75 -2.12 20.08 -6.73
CA VAL A 75 -1.53 19.40 -5.57
C VAL A 75 -2.25 18.08 -5.31
N ALA A 76 -1.48 17.05 -4.97
CA ALA A 76 -1.96 15.79 -4.45
C ALA A 76 -1.61 15.67 -2.96
N ARG A 77 -2.41 14.91 -2.21
CA ARG A 77 -2.15 14.57 -0.81
C ARG A 77 -1.90 13.08 -0.68
N ILE A 78 -0.92 12.70 0.12
CA ILE A 78 -0.63 11.31 0.45
C ILE A 78 -0.94 11.14 1.92
N THR A 79 -1.82 10.18 2.25
CA THR A 79 -2.16 9.87 3.65
C THR A 79 -1.93 8.39 3.91
N CYS A 80 -1.26 8.09 5.03
CA CYS A 80 -0.98 6.75 5.50
C CYS A 80 -1.57 6.55 6.89
N GLU A 81 -2.30 5.46 7.07
CA GLU A 81 -2.90 5.10 8.35
C GLU A 81 -1.81 4.65 9.32
N GLY A 82 -1.87 5.17 10.54
CA GLY A 82 -1.01 4.73 11.62
C GLY A 82 -1.53 3.49 12.30
N VAL A 83 -0.62 2.57 12.62
CA VAL A 83 -0.89 1.52 13.60
C VAL A 83 0.24 1.43 14.61
N ASP A 84 -0.11 1.19 15.86
CA ASP A 84 0.88 0.85 16.88
C ASP A 84 1.36 -0.60 16.73
N GLU A 85 2.23 -1.04 17.64
CA GLU A 85 2.80 -2.38 17.64
C GLU A 85 1.77 -3.50 17.89
N TYR A 86 0.62 -3.17 18.46
CA TYR A 86 -0.48 -4.09 18.74
C TYR A 86 -1.55 -4.08 17.63
N GLY A 87 -1.40 -3.21 16.63
CA GLY A 87 -2.31 -3.08 15.50
C GLY A 87 -3.46 -2.11 15.72
N TYR A 88 -3.48 -1.37 16.84
CA TYR A 88 -4.48 -0.33 17.07
C TYR A 88 -4.20 0.92 16.23
N GLU A 89 -5.25 1.56 15.76
CA GLU A 89 -5.17 2.75 14.92
C GLU A 89 -4.54 3.92 15.68
N THR A 90 -3.67 4.66 14.99
CA THR A 90 -2.99 5.87 15.49
C THR A 90 -3.06 6.99 14.44
N GLU A 91 -2.70 8.21 14.84
CA GLU A 91 -2.90 9.48 14.10
C GLU A 91 -2.31 9.53 12.69
N SER A 92 -3.03 9.21 11.61
CA SER A 92 -2.52 9.17 10.22
C SER A 92 -1.46 10.22 9.82
N LEU A 93 -0.42 9.79 9.09
CA LEU A 93 0.56 10.70 8.49
C LEU A 93 -0.03 11.24 7.19
N SER A 94 0.01 12.55 7.00
CA SER A 94 -0.46 13.19 5.78
C SER A 94 0.56 14.21 5.28
N ILE A 95 0.90 14.13 3.99
CA ILE A 95 1.79 15.08 3.32
C ILE A 95 1.18 15.58 2.02
N LEU A 96 1.55 16.78 1.61
CA LEU A 96 1.22 17.32 0.29
C LEU A 96 2.38 17.07 -0.67
N SER A 97 2.06 16.85 -1.94
CA SER A 97 3.04 16.92 -3.02
C SER A 97 3.49 18.36 -3.23
N CYS A 98 4.61 18.53 -3.93
CA CYS A 98 4.84 19.80 -4.61
C CYS A 98 3.73 20.05 -5.64
N ALA A 99 3.56 21.32 -6.00
CA ALA A 99 2.73 21.70 -7.13
C ALA A 99 3.20 20.97 -8.41
N THR A 100 2.25 20.53 -9.22
CA THR A 100 2.52 19.83 -10.48
C THR A 100 3.29 20.72 -11.46
N ASP A 101 4.14 20.10 -12.26
CA ASP A 101 4.84 20.80 -13.35
C ASP A 101 3.93 21.08 -14.57
N ALA A 102 4.48 21.68 -15.63
CA ALA A 102 3.79 21.96 -16.88
C ALA A 102 3.18 20.72 -17.59
N LYS A 103 3.59 19.50 -17.20
CA LYS A 103 3.04 18.24 -17.69
C LYS A 103 2.03 17.62 -16.71
N GLY A 104 1.63 18.37 -15.68
CA GLY A 104 0.72 17.91 -14.64
C GLY A 104 1.36 16.89 -13.70
N TYR A 105 2.68 16.68 -13.77
CA TYR A 105 3.36 15.64 -12.98
C TYR A 105 3.61 16.11 -11.56
N PHE A 106 3.29 15.28 -10.58
CA PHE A 106 3.67 15.48 -9.18
C PHE A 106 4.51 14.33 -8.65
N ILE A 107 5.33 14.65 -7.64
CA ILE A 107 5.93 13.68 -6.75
C ILE A 107 5.82 14.18 -5.31
N ALA A 108 5.43 13.29 -4.41
CA ALA A 108 5.49 13.50 -2.97
C ALA A 108 6.51 12.53 -2.39
N THR A 109 7.42 13.04 -1.56
CA THR A 109 8.50 12.23 -0.96
C THR A 109 8.33 12.17 0.55
N LEU A 110 8.29 10.96 1.09
CA LEU A 110 8.29 10.65 2.51
C LEU A 110 9.69 10.17 2.91
N SER A 111 10.33 10.90 3.80
CA SER A 111 11.62 10.56 4.39
C SER A 111 11.48 9.62 5.59
N PRO A 112 12.55 8.85 5.94
CA PRO A 112 12.53 8.05 7.15
C PRO A 112 12.31 8.88 8.40
N HIS A 113 12.66 10.17 8.38
CA HIS A 113 12.52 11.05 9.53
C HIS A 113 11.05 11.42 9.77
N GLU A 114 10.30 11.75 8.72
CA GLU A 114 8.85 11.94 8.79
C GLU A 114 8.12 10.67 9.23
N VAL A 115 8.68 9.50 8.90
CA VAL A 115 8.19 8.19 9.34
C VAL A 115 8.63 7.83 10.77
N LYS A 116 9.84 8.21 11.21
CA LYS A 116 10.47 7.83 12.48
C LYS A 116 10.32 8.84 13.62
N HIS A 117 9.83 10.06 13.35
CA HIS A 117 9.62 11.05 14.41
C HIS A 117 8.48 10.69 15.37
N SER A 118 7.72 9.63 15.07
CA SER A 118 6.92 8.98 16.10
C SER A 118 7.87 8.25 17.05
N LYS A 119 8.10 8.81 18.25
CA LYS A 119 8.76 8.12 19.39
C LYS A 119 7.98 6.87 19.89
N ILE A 120 6.93 6.51 19.17
CA ILE A 120 6.04 5.37 19.36
C ILE A 120 6.43 4.37 18.27
N ASN A 121 6.47 3.07 18.57
CA ASN A 121 6.71 1.97 17.60
C ASN A 121 5.58 1.89 16.56
N ARG A 122 5.42 2.94 15.76
CA ARG A 122 4.32 3.12 14.86
C ARG A 122 4.72 2.69 13.47
N ARG A 123 3.86 1.90 12.85
CA ARG A 123 3.97 1.47 11.46
C ARG A 123 2.90 2.18 10.64
N PHE A 124 3.20 2.40 9.37
CA PHE A 124 2.22 2.93 8.42
C PHE A 124 1.72 1.81 7.53
N LYS A 125 0.40 1.71 7.40
CA LYS A 125 -0.27 0.80 6.47
C LYS A 125 -1.22 1.60 5.57
N GLN A 126 -1.66 0.96 4.49
CA GLN A 126 -2.77 1.46 3.66
C GLN A 126 -2.62 2.91 3.19
N CYS A 127 -1.41 3.29 2.76
CA CYS A 127 -1.20 4.60 2.16
C CYS A 127 -2.06 4.78 0.90
N LYS A 128 -2.68 5.95 0.78
CA LYS A 128 -3.51 6.36 -0.35
C LYS A 128 -3.08 7.74 -0.85
N ALA A 129 -3.17 7.96 -2.15
CA ALA A 129 -3.02 9.27 -2.77
C ALA A 129 -4.39 9.86 -3.11
N PHE A 130 -4.53 11.16 -2.92
CA PHE A 130 -5.76 11.92 -3.09
C PHE A 130 -5.48 13.15 -3.95
N LEU A 131 -6.47 13.55 -4.73
CA LEU A 131 -6.53 14.84 -5.38
C LEU A 131 -6.84 15.89 -4.32
N GLU A 132 -6.01 16.93 -4.19
CA GLU A 132 -6.11 17.88 -3.07
C GLU A 132 -6.56 19.28 -3.53
N ALA A 133 -5.78 19.92 -4.40
CA ALA A 133 -6.03 21.31 -4.77
C ALA A 133 -5.77 21.57 -6.25
N SER A 134 -6.60 22.44 -6.83
CA SER A 134 -6.42 23.01 -8.16
C SER A 134 -5.93 24.46 -8.04
N PRO A 135 -5.06 24.94 -8.94
CA PRO A 135 -4.66 26.33 -9.01
C PRO A 135 -5.59 27.19 -9.88
N SER A 136 -6.61 26.58 -10.49
CA SER A 136 -7.46 27.21 -11.51
C SER A 136 -8.93 27.18 -11.09
N ASP A 137 -9.54 28.35 -10.94
CA ASP A 137 -10.98 28.48 -10.63
C ASP A 137 -11.87 27.89 -11.73
N ASP A 138 -11.41 27.86 -12.99
CA ASP A 138 -12.16 27.27 -14.11
C ASP A 138 -12.11 25.73 -14.15
N CYS A 139 -11.31 25.10 -13.28
CA CYS A 139 -11.13 23.65 -13.26
C CYS A 139 -10.69 23.17 -11.88
N ASP A 140 -11.57 23.36 -10.89
CA ASP A 140 -11.32 23.14 -9.47
C ASP A 140 -12.20 22.08 -8.84
N PHE A 141 -13.18 21.54 -9.57
CA PHE A 141 -14.07 20.52 -9.03
C PHE A 141 -13.41 19.13 -9.08
N PRO A 142 -13.12 18.49 -7.93
CA PRO A 142 -12.41 17.21 -7.91
C PRO A 142 -13.32 16.09 -8.42
N THR A 143 -12.73 15.07 -9.04
CA THR A 143 -13.44 13.85 -9.45
C THR A 143 -12.86 12.61 -8.77
N ASP A 144 -13.70 11.57 -8.62
CA ASP A 144 -13.25 10.29 -8.08
C ASP A 144 -12.70 9.32 -9.14
N VAL A 145 -12.40 9.81 -10.35
CA VAL A 145 -11.72 9.01 -11.37
C VAL A 145 -10.36 8.55 -10.82
N ASN A 146 -10.08 7.25 -10.96
CA ASN A 146 -8.91 6.60 -10.36
C ASN A 146 -8.82 6.77 -8.84
N LYS A 147 -9.96 6.96 -8.16
CA LYS A 147 -10.05 7.16 -6.70
C LYS A 147 -9.39 8.47 -6.25
N GLY A 148 -9.52 9.54 -7.02
CA GLY A 148 -9.00 10.85 -6.66
C GLY A 148 -9.55 11.41 -5.34
N ILE A 149 -10.81 11.13 -5.00
CA ILE A 149 -11.48 11.58 -3.76
C ILE A 149 -11.46 10.48 -2.70
N SER A 150 -11.82 9.24 -3.07
CA SER A 150 -11.90 8.10 -2.15
C SER A 150 -10.52 7.54 -1.75
N GLY A 151 -9.47 7.91 -2.49
CA GLY A 151 -8.08 7.58 -2.22
C GLY A 151 -7.56 6.40 -3.04
N ALA A 152 -6.59 6.68 -3.90
CA ALA A 152 -5.92 5.68 -4.72
C ALA A 152 -4.89 4.89 -3.88
N PRO A 153 -5.07 3.57 -3.69
CA PRO A 153 -4.12 2.77 -2.92
C PRO A 153 -2.77 2.65 -3.63
N ILE A 154 -1.67 2.84 -2.90
CA ILE A 154 -0.32 2.61 -3.43
C ILE A 154 0.16 1.20 -3.08
N ALA A 155 0.03 0.27 -4.02
CA ALA A 155 0.36 -1.15 -3.78
C ALA A 155 1.66 -1.61 -4.47
N SER A 156 1.94 -1.11 -5.68
CA SER A 156 3.11 -1.52 -6.47
C SER A 156 4.15 -0.40 -6.51
N HIS A 157 5.42 -0.79 -6.42
CA HIS A 157 6.55 0.14 -6.45
C HIS A 157 7.66 -0.33 -7.37
N ARG A 158 8.39 0.64 -7.89
CA ARG A 158 9.67 0.45 -8.56
C ARG A 158 10.79 0.89 -7.63
N LEU A 159 11.84 0.09 -7.53
CA LEU A 159 13.07 0.49 -6.86
C LEU A 159 13.87 1.44 -7.75
N LEU A 160 14.31 2.56 -7.19
CA LEU A 160 15.26 3.48 -7.80
C LEU A 160 16.56 3.47 -6.98
N PRO A 161 17.53 2.58 -7.30
CA PRO A 161 18.76 2.41 -6.52
C PRO A 161 19.57 3.70 -6.41
N ASP A 162 19.70 4.44 -7.52
CA ASP A 162 20.48 5.69 -7.58
C ASP A 162 19.93 6.77 -6.65
N LYS A 163 18.63 6.70 -6.32
CA LYS A 163 17.94 7.63 -5.42
C LYS A 163 17.66 7.04 -4.05
N ASN A 164 18.05 5.79 -3.79
CA ASN A 164 17.70 5.04 -2.58
C ASN A 164 16.19 5.15 -2.22
N MET A 165 15.33 5.01 -3.23
CA MET A 165 13.89 5.32 -3.15
C MET A 165 13.00 4.18 -3.68
N LYS A 166 11.91 3.88 -2.95
CA LYS A 166 10.76 3.14 -3.48
C LYS A 166 9.79 4.12 -4.12
N LEU A 167 9.59 4.02 -5.43
CA LEU A 167 8.69 4.89 -6.18
C LEU A 167 7.38 4.17 -6.49
N PHE A 168 6.30 4.66 -5.91
CA PHE A 168 4.93 4.23 -6.16
C PHE A 168 4.30 5.14 -7.21
N THR A 169 3.48 4.59 -8.09
CA THR A 169 2.78 5.35 -9.14
C THR A 169 1.29 5.12 -9.03
N VAL A 170 0.51 6.20 -9.03
CA VAL A 170 -0.96 6.15 -9.08
C VAL A 170 -1.46 6.48 -10.49
N GLY A 171 -2.71 6.12 -10.77
CA GLY A 171 -3.39 6.57 -11.98
C GLY A 171 -3.55 8.10 -12.03
N PRO A 172 -3.84 8.68 -13.19
CA PRO A 172 -4.02 10.11 -13.30
C PRO A 172 -5.28 10.57 -12.56
N PHE A 173 -5.20 11.73 -11.92
CA PHE A 173 -6.35 12.39 -11.30
C PHE A 173 -6.90 13.50 -12.19
N PHE A 174 -8.16 13.86 -11.95
CA PHE A 174 -8.87 14.82 -12.79
C PHE A 174 -9.64 15.82 -11.93
N PHE A 175 -9.38 17.09 -12.18
CA PHE A 175 -10.34 18.16 -11.93
C PHE A 175 -11.21 18.37 -13.18
N ILE A 176 -12.40 18.92 -12.98
CA ILE A 176 -13.31 19.36 -14.05
C ILE A 176 -13.79 20.78 -13.75
N PRO A 177 -14.24 21.54 -14.78
CA PRO A 177 -15.01 22.75 -14.56
C PRO A 177 -16.31 22.46 -13.79
N GLN A 178 -16.72 23.38 -12.93
CA GLN A 178 -17.94 23.21 -12.14
C GLN A 178 -19.21 23.00 -13.00
N GLN A 179 -19.26 23.58 -14.20
CA GLN A 179 -20.37 23.39 -15.14
C GLN A 179 -20.47 21.94 -15.68
N ASP A 180 -19.37 21.18 -15.64
CA ASP A 180 -19.31 19.82 -16.16
C ASP A 180 -19.72 18.77 -15.11
N THR A 181 -20.01 19.16 -13.87
CA THR A 181 -20.39 18.22 -12.78
C THR A 181 -21.63 17.40 -13.10
N ASN A 182 -22.58 17.97 -13.86
CA ASN A 182 -23.81 17.29 -14.27
C ASN A 182 -23.56 16.21 -15.34
N SER A 183 -22.38 16.19 -15.96
CA SER A 183 -21.98 15.21 -16.98
C SER A 183 -21.20 14.02 -16.41
N VAL A 184 -20.78 14.10 -15.14
CA VAL A 184 -20.09 13.00 -14.46
C VAL A 184 -21.12 12.03 -13.92
N SER A 185 -21.37 10.96 -14.68
CA SER A 185 -22.11 9.81 -14.19
C SER A 185 -21.35 9.17 -13.02
N PRO A 186 -22.01 8.81 -11.89
CA PRO A 186 -21.35 8.22 -10.74
C PRO A 186 -20.70 6.85 -11.03
N ASP A 187 -21.08 6.22 -12.15
CA ASP A 187 -20.62 4.89 -12.51
C ASP A 187 -19.66 4.98 -13.70
N GLY A 188 -18.38 5.19 -13.40
CA GLY A 188 -17.31 5.05 -14.38
C GLY A 188 -17.19 3.59 -14.83
N TYR A 189 -17.39 3.35 -16.12
CA TYR A 189 -16.96 2.11 -16.80
C TYR A 189 -15.50 2.22 -17.23
#